data_AF-A0A382YRS9-F1
#
_entry.id   AF-A0A382YRS9-F1
#
_cell.length_a   1.000
_cell.length_b   1.000
_cell.length_c   1.000
_cell.angle_alpha   90.00
_cell.angle_beta   90.00
_cell.angle_gamma   90.00
#
_symmetry.space_group_name_H-M   'P 1'
#
loop_
_entity.id
_entity.type
_entity.pdbx_description
1 polymer ?
#
loop_
_entity_poly.entity_id
_entity_poly.type
_entity_poly.pdbx_seq_one_letter_code
_entity_poly.pdbx_strand_id
1 'polypeptide(L)'
;MIKEIFEGHDARGEWRPKFADLPPLFLWPLKPFKILKWIIGFPGYLFPWNALMMGISIVVWFFLTPELSRMKTFEFGWVTTIYIRNVMLLFIIAGILHLHFYTRKSQDVRYKYNDKWLRKNHPGFLFQNQTWDNIFWSLISGCGVWTTFEIVTYWMFA
;
A
#
# COMPACT_ATOMS: atom_id res chain seq x y z
N MET A 1 19.72 -15.68 -24.32
CA MET A 1 19.72 -14.76 -23.17
C MET A 1 19.68 -15.62 -21.92
N ILE A 2 20.82 -15.77 -21.24
CA ILE A 2 20.93 -16.62 -20.05
C ILE A 2 20.14 -15.92 -18.95
N LYS A 3 19.04 -16.52 -18.48
CA LYS A 3 18.38 -16.07 -17.24
C LYS A 3 19.42 -16.29 -16.14
N GLU A 4 20.06 -15.22 -15.67
CA GLU A 4 20.82 -15.28 -14.42
C GLU A 4 19.86 -15.79 -13.34
N ILE A 5 20.11 -17.01 -12.85
CA ILE A 5 19.32 -17.58 -11.76
C ILE A 5 19.78 -16.83 -10.50
N PHE A 6 19.05 -15.79 -10.14
CA PHE A 6 19.25 -15.11 -8.87
C PHE A 6 18.96 -16.09 -7.73
N GLU A 7 19.77 -16.05 -6.66
CA GLU A 7 19.52 -16.86 -5.47
C GLU A 7 18.08 -16.66 -4.95
N GLY A 8 17.40 -17.77 -4.63
CA GLY A 8 16.02 -17.76 -4.15
C GLY A 8 14.95 -17.79 -5.24
N HIS A 9 15.28 -18.18 -6.48
CA HIS A 9 14.28 -18.39 -7.54
C HIS A 9 14.00 -19.89 -7.74
N ASP A 10 12.76 -20.22 -8.14
CA ASP A 10 12.39 -21.59 -8.49
C ASP A 10 12.81 -21.98 -9.91
N ALA A 11 12.51 -23.22 -10.33
CA ALA A 11 12.84 -23.73 -11.67
C ALA A 11 12.20 -22.92 -12.83
N ARG A 12 11.17 -22.11 -12.56
CA ARG A 12 10.54 -21.22 -13.56
C ARG A 12 11.22 -19.85 -13.61
N GLY A 13 12.14 -19.58 -12.68
CA GLY A 13 12.75 -18.26 -12.49
C GLY A 13 11.81 -17.29 -11.80
N GLU A 14 10.88 -17.76 -10.96
CA GLU A 14 10.04 -16.93 -10.11
C GLU A 14 10.67 -16.79 -8.72
N TRP A 15 10.66 -15.58 -8.17
CA TRP A 15 11.25 -15.32 -6.86
C TRP A 15 10.46 -15.99 -5.73
N ARG A 16 11.17 -16.60 -4.79
CA ARG A 16 10.64 -17.23 -3.57
C ARG A 16 11.32 -16.61 -2.34
N PRO A 17 10.55 -15.92 -1.46
CA PRO A 17 11.11 -15.40 -0.22
C PRO A 17 11.58 -16.54 0.67
N LYS A 18 12.66 -16.29 1.42
CA LYS A 18 12.98 -17.10 2.59
C LYS A 18 11.93 -16.82 3.67
N PHE A 19 11.65 -17.83 4.50
CA PHE A 19 10.78 -17.63 5.65
C PHE A 19 11.33 -16.51 6.55
N ALA A 20 10.45 -15.59 6.94
CA ALA A 20 10.80 -14.55 7.89
C ALA A 20 10.88 -15.15 9.30
N ASP A 21 11.86 -14.72 10.08
CA ASP A 21 11.94 -15.08 11.49
C ASP A 21 10.75 -14.51 12.27
N LEU A 22 10.34 -15.23 13.31
CA LEU A 22 9.31 -14.74 14.22
C LEU A 22 9.80 -13.48 14.94
N PRO A 23 8.98 -12.42 15.02
CA PRO A 23 9.30 -11.26 15.85
C PRO A 23 9.63 -11.68 17.28
N PRO A 24 10.58 -10.98 17.95
CA PRO A 24 11.02 -11.34 19.30
C PRO A 24 9.91 -11.26 20.35
N LEU A 25 8.80 -10.57 20.03
CA LEU A 25 7.59 -10.52 20.85
C LEU A 25 6.92 -11.89 20.99
N PHE A 26 7.06 -12.77 19.99
CA PHE A 26 6.44 -14.10 19.96
C PHE A 26 7.39 -15.21 20.41
N LEU A 27 8.59 -14.87 20.88
CA LEU A 27 9.58 -15.83 21.35
C LEU A 27 9.54 -15.94 22.88
N TRP A 28 9.42 -17.17 23.38
CA TRP A 28 9.55 -17.46 24.80
C TRP A 28 10.96 -17.97 25.12
N PRO A 29 11.58 -17.58 26.25
CA PRO A 29 11.13 -16.55 27.19
C PRO A 29 11.26 -15.14 26.60
N LEU A 30 10.36 -14.23 27.02
CA LEU A 30 10.39 -12.83 26.59
C LEU A 30 11.72 -12.17 26.97
N LYS A 31 12.30 -11.43 26.02
CA LYS A 31 13.58 -10.72 26.19
C LYS A 31 13.35 -9.21 26.01
N PRO A 32 13.04 -8.45 27.09
CA PRO A 32 12.59 -7.06 26.99
C PRO A 32 13.50 -6.16 26.17
N PHE A 33 14.82 -6.25 26.35
CA PHE A 33 15.78 -5.45 25.58
C PHE A 33 15.79 -5.79 24.09
N LYS A 34 15.62 -7.07 23.72
CA LYS A 34 15.50 -7.47 22.31
C LYS A 34 14.19 -6.97 21.69
N ILE A 35 13.10 -7.03 22.46
CA ILE A 35 11.79 -6.52 22.04
C ILE A 35 11.89 -5.01 21.82
N LEU A 36 12.45 -4.25 22.77
CA LEU A 36 12.61 -2.80 22.64
C LEU A 36 13.46 -2.45 21.41
N LYS A 37 14.62 -3.10 21.24
CA LYS A 37 15.48 -2.91 20.06
C LYS A 37 14.76 -3.23 18.75
N TRP A 38 13.89 -4.24 18.75
CA TRP A 38 13.05 -4.53 17.59
C TRP A 38 11.96 -3.49 17.36
N ILE A 39 11.34 -2.98 18.42
CA ILE A 39 10.29 -1.94 18.31
C ILE A 39 10.84 -0.68 17.65
N ILE A 40 11.95 -0.13 18.15
CA ILE A 40 12.50 1.16 17.71
C ILE A 40 13.65 1.03 16.70
N GLY A 41 14.11 -0.18 16.40
CA GLY A 41 15.24 -0.43 15.52
C GLY A 41 14.94 -0.21 14.03
N PHE A 42 15.99 -0.31 13.21
CA PHE A 42 15.95 -0.16 11.76
C PHE A 42 16.72 -1.30 11.07
N PRO A 43 16.10 -2.15 10.23
CA PRO A 43 14.65 -2.34 10.10
C PRO A 43 14.08 -2.96 11.38
N GLY A 44 12.94 -2.43 11.84
CA GLY A 44 12.25 -2.89 13.05
C GLY A 44 10.73 -2.83 12.87
N TYR A 45 10.00 -2.86 13.97
CA TYR A 45 8.55 -2.67 13.93
C TYR A 45 8.19 -1.24 13.51
N LEU A 46 8.77 -0.23 14.16
CA LEU A 46 8.38 1.16 13.91
C LEU A 46 8.96 1.67 12.59
N PHE A 47 10.23 1.42 12.30
CA PHE A 47 10.89 2.00 11.11
C PHE A 47 11.21 0.98 10.01
N PRO A 48 11.13 1.38 8.72
CA PRO A 48 10.69 2.69 8.22
C PRO A 48 9.17 2.79 8.00
N TRP A 49 8.51 1.67 7.67
CA TRP A 49 7.18 1.71 7.05
C TRP A 49 6.08 2.14 8.01
N ASN A 50 6.04 1.64 9.25
CA ASN A 50 5.01 2.03 10.20
C ASN A 50 5.15 3.50 10.61
N ALA A 51 6.37 4.00 10.78
CA ALA A 51 6.65 5.42 11.02
C ALA A 51 6.20 6.29 9.85
N LEU A 52 6.44 5.85 8.61
CA LEU A 52 5.94 6.53 7.41
C LEU A 52 4.41 6.58 7.38
N MET A 53 3.74 5.45 7.62
CA MET A 53 2.27 5.38 7.67
C MET A 53 1.71 6.26 8.81
N MET A 54 2.32 6.22 9.99
CA MET A 54 1.96 7.08 11.12
C MET A 54 2.10 8.56 10.77
N GLY A 55 3.20 8.94 10.10
CA GLY A 55 3.41 10.31 9.62
C GLY A 55 2.32 10.75 8.65
N ILE A 56 1.96 9.90 7.69
CA ILE A 56 0.85 10.16 6.76
C ILE A 56 -0.47 10.33 7.53
N SER A 57 -0.77 9.44 8.48
CA SER A 57 -2.00 9.52 9.29
C SER A 57 -2.09 10.81 10.11
N ILE A 58 -0.98 11.25 10.72
CA ILE A 58 -0.91 12.52 11.46
C ILE A 58 -1.21 13.69 10.50
N VAL A 59 -0.56 13.72 9.33
CA VAL A 59 -0.78 14.77 8.34
C VAL A 59 -2.24 14.79 7.87
N VAL A 60 -2.80 13.63 7.58
CA VAL A 60 -4.20 13.48 7.16
C VAL A 60 -5.15 13.97 8.23
N TRP A 61 -4.95 13.54 9.49
CA TRP A 61 -5.83 13.89 10.59
C TRP A 61 -5.84 15.40 10.87
N PHE A 62 -4.67 16.02 11.00
CA PHE A 62 -4.57 17.41 11.44
C PHE A 62 -4.76 18.43 10.32
N PHE A 63 -4.45 18.09 9.06
CA PHE A 63 -4.42 19.06 7.97
C PHE A 63 -5.39 18.77 6.82
N LEU A 64 -5.75 17.50 6.61
CA LEU A 64 -6.53 17.10 5.41
C LEU A 64 -7.92 16.54 5.74
N THR A 65 -8.26 16.42 7.03
CA THR A 65 -9.57 15.98 7.49
C THR A 65 -10.42 17.21 7.76
N PRO A 66 -11.62 17.33 7.17
CA PRO A 66 -12.52 18.45 7.44
C PRO A 66 -12.91 18.53 8.93
N GLU A 67 -13.42 19.67 9.36
CA GLU A 67 -13.91 19.80 10.73
C GLU A 67 -15.04 18.81 11.04
N LEU A 68 -14.91 18.11 12.17
CA LEU A 68 -15.89 17.12 12.62
C LEU A 68 -17.29 17.72 12.82
N SER A 69 -17.38 18.99 13.18
CA SER A 69 -18.66 19.73 13.31
C SER A 69 -19.52 19.66 12.05
N ARG A 70 -18.90 19.60 10.86
CA ARG A 70 -19.56 19.52 9.55
C ARG A 70 -20.04 18.11 9.21
N MET A 71 -19.54 17.10 9.91
CA MET A 71 -19.78 15.69 9.60
C MET A 71 -21.02 15.12 10.30
N LYS A 72 -21.76 15.93 11.06
CA LYS A 72 -23.02 15.52 11.72
C LYS A 72 -24.15 15.20 10.74
N THR A 73 -24.09 15.77 9.54
CA THR A 73 -25.05 15.50 8.46
C THR A 73 -24.29 15.20 7.18
N PHE A 74 -24.88 14.39 6.29
CA PHE A 74 -24.28 14.08 5.00
C PHE A 74 -24.35 15.30 4.08
N GLU A 75 -23.21 15.93 3.85
CA GLU A 75 -23.06 17.00 2.87
C GLU A 75 -22.12 16.56 1.77
N PHE A 76 -22.49 16.88 0.52
CA PHE A 76 -21.66 16.57 -0.64
C PHE A 76 -20.24 17.16 -0.52
N GLY A 77 -20.09 18.31 0.14
CA GLY A 77 -18.81 19.01 0.27
C GLY A 77 -17.76 18.21 1.03
N TRP A 78 -18.02 17.82 2.28
CA TRP A 78 -17.03 17.11 3.08
C TRP A 78 -16.82 15.67 2.60
N VAL A 79 -17.88 15.00 2.13
CA VAL A 79 -17.81 13.67 1.52
C VAL A 79 -16.88 13.66 0.31
N THR A 80 -17.05 14.61 -0.61
CA THR A 80 -16.22 14.73 -1.81
C THR A 80 -14.79 15.11 -1.46
N THR A 81 -14.57 15.96 -0.46
CA THR A 81 -13.23 16.29 0.04
C THR A 81 -12.49 15.06 0.54
N ILE A 82 -13.14 14.20 1.33
CA ILE A 82 -12.53 12.93 1.80
C ILE A 82 -12.21 12.03 0.62
N TYR A 83 -13.14 11.87 -0.34
CA TYR A 83 -12.92 11.03 -1.51
C TYR A 83 -11.71 11.51 -2.35
N ILE A 84 -11.67 12.80 -2.69
CA ILE A 84 -10.57 13.38 -3.47
C ILE A 84 -9.24 13.22 -2.71
N ARG A 85 -9.23 13.48 -1.40
CA ARG A 85 -8.03 13.30 -0.57
C ARG A 85 -7.52 11.86 -0.62
N ASN A 86 -8.41 10.87 -0.49
CA ASN A 86 -8.04 9.46 -0.54
C ASN A 86 -7.54 9.05 -1.93
N VAL A 87 -8.18 9.52 -2.99
CA VAL A 87 -7.74 9.32 -4.37
C VAL A 87 -6.33 9.88 -4.57
N MET A 88 -6.07 11.10 -4.09
CA MET A 88 -4.75 11.73 -4.20
C MET A 88 -3.68 10.96 -3.42
N LEU A 89 -3.97 10.53 -2.19
CA LEU A 89 -3.05 9.70 -1.40
C LEU A 89 -2.71 8.38 -2.10
N LEU A 90 -3.75 7.67 -2.57
CA LEU A 90 -3.57 6.41 -3.27
C LEU A 90 -2.80 6.61 -4.57
N PHE A 91 -3.16 7.62 -5.36
CA PHE A 91 -2.49 7.93 -6.62
C PHE A 91 -1.02 8.28 -6.42
N ILE A 92 -0.69 9.11 -5.43
CA ILE A 92 0.71 9.48 -5.14
C ILE A 92 1.50 8.26 -4.70
N ILE A 93 1.04 7.52 -3.69
CA ILE A 93 1.81 6.42 -3.12
C ILE A 93 1.92 5.27 -4.12
N ALA A 94 0.79 4.76 -4.61
CA ALA A 94 0.79 3.64 -5.54
C ALA A 94 1.36 4.03 -6.90
N GLY A 95 1.11 5.26 -7.38
CA GLY A 95 1.64 5.77 -8.64
C GLY A 95 3.15 5.92 -8.64
N ILE A 96 3.76 6.43 -7.56
CA ILE A 96 5.22 6.50 -7.43
C ILE A 96 5.83 5.10 -7.45
N LEU A 97 5.28 4.16 -6.66
CA LEU A 97 5.77 2.78 -6.62
C LEU A 97 5.59 2.09 -7.98
N HIS A 98 4.47 2.31 -8.65
CA HIS A 98 4.21 1.75 -9.97
C HIS A 98 5.17 2.33 -11.03
N LEU A 99 5.40 3.64 -11.03
CA LEU A 99 6.36 4.28 -11.91
C LEU A 99 7.78 3.72 -11.70
N HIS A 100 8.18 3.54 -10.44
CA HIS A 100 9.50 3.02 -10.10
C HIS A 100 9.67 1.53 -10.46
N PHE A 101 8.73 0.67 -10.04
CA PHE A 101 8.87 -0.78 -10.18
C PHE A 101 8.35 -1.34 -11.51
N TYR A 102 7.32 -0.75 -12.11
CA TYR A 102 6.67 -1.30 -13.32
C TYR A 102 6.98 -0.52 -14.60
N THR A 103 7.07 0.82 -14.53
CA THR A 103 7.42 1.62 -15.71
C THR A 103 8.93 1.67 -15.91
N ARG A 104 9.70 2.02 -14.87
CA ARG A 104 11.17 2.08 -14.92
C ARG A 104 11.85 0.72 -14.75
N LYS A 105 11.10 -0.30 -14.27
CA LYS A 105 11.61 -1.65 -14.01
C LYS A 105 12.89 -1.67 -13.17
N SER A 106 12.97 -0.82 -12.13
CA SER A 106 14.19 -0.60 -11.35
C SER A 106 14.78 -1.85 -10.69
N GLN A 107 13.96 -2.88 -10.47
CA GLN A 107 14.36 -4.18 -9.90
C GLN A 107 14.17 -5.36 -10.88
N ASP A 108 13.78 -5.07 -12.12
CA ASP A 108 13.43 -6.05 -13.16
C ASP A 108 12.58 -7.22 -12.60
N VAL A 109 13.00 -8.48 -12.81
CA VAL A 109 12.31 -9.67 -12.32
C VAL A 109 12.84 -10.20 -10.98
N ARG A 110 13.85 -9.55 -10.38
CA ARG A 110 14.64 -10.06 -9.24
C ARG A 110 13.81 -10.42 -8.01
N TYR A 111 12.71 -9.72 -7.77
CA TYR A 111 11.83 -9.93 -6.60
C TYR A 111 10.38 -10.23 -7.00
N LYS A 112 10.15 -10.63 -8.25
CA LYS A 112 8.79 -10.89 -8.73
C LYS A 112 8.40 -12.34 -8.49
N TYR A 113 7.29 -12.54 -7.78
CA TYR A 113 6.64 -13.84 -7.63
C TYR A 113 6.16 -14.45 -8.96
N ASN A 114 5.98 -13.60 -9.98
CA ASN A 114 5.66 -13.98 -11.35
C ASN A 114 6.46 -13.08 -12.29
N ASP A 115 7.27 -13.67 -13.17
CA ASP A 115 8.17 -12.93 -14.06
C ASP A 115 7.42 -12.09 -15.12
N LYS A 116 6.13 -12.38 -15.35
CA LYS A 116 5.29 -11.69 -16.33
C LYS A 116 5.08 -10.20 -16.00
N TRP A 117 5.22 -9.37 -17.02
CA TRP A 117 4.90 -7.94 -16.97
C TRP A 117 3.41 -7.69 -17.20
N LEU A 118 2.95 -6.47 -16.86
CA LEU A 118 1.56 -6.06 -17.04
C LEU A 118 1.17 -6.13 -18.52
N ARG A 119 0.00 -6.72 -18.81
CA ARG A 119 -0.45 -6.98 -20.18
C ARG A 119 -1.01 -5.72 -20.84
N LYS A 120 -0.77 -5.62 -22.16
CA LYS A 120 -1.36 -4.62 -23.07
C LYS A 120 -2.04 -5.34 -24.24
N ASN A 121 -3.06 -4.73 -24.82
CA ASN A 121 -3.88 -5.27 -25.92
C ASN A 121 -4.45 -6.66 -25.61
N HIS A 122 -5.00 -6.83 -24.40
CA HIS A 122 -5.51 -8.12 -23.94
C HIS A 122 -7.01 -8.01 -23.58
N PRO A 123 -7.90 -8.80 -24.20
CA PRO A 123 -9.35 -8.63 -24.09
C PRO A 123 -9.93 -8.92 -22.71
N GLY A 124 -9.17 -9.59 -21.84
CA GLY A 124 -9.55 -9.82 -20.44
C GLY A 124 -9.51 -8.58 -19.53
N PHE A 125 -9.19 -7.40 -20.06
CA PHE A 125 -9.19 -6.12 -19.34
C PHE A 125 -10.19 -5.15 -19.99
N LEU A 126 -10.90 -4.37 -19.17
CA LEU A 126 -11.91 -3.39 -19.58
C LEU A 126 -11.37 -2.39 -20.60
N PHE A 127 -10.14 -1.90 -20.42
CA PHE A 127 -9.46 -0.98 -21.32
C PHE A 127 -8.44 -1.67 -22.22
N GLN A 128 -8.50 -3.01 -22.32
CA GLN A 128 -7.50 -3.87 -22.96
C GLN A 128 -6.06 -3.65 -22.44
N ASN A 129 -5.91 -3.01 -21.29
CA ASN A 129 -4.63 -2.64 -20.71
C ASN A 129 -4.71 -2.74 -19.19
N GLN A 130 -3.92 -3.65 -18.65
CA GLN A 130 -3.95 -4.01 -17.24
C GLN A 130 -3.63 -2.82 -16.32
N THR A 131 -2.76 -1.89 -16.74
CA THR A 131 -2.44 -0.72 -15.91
C THR A 131 -3.64 0.22 -15.78
N TRP A 132 -4.34 0.49 -16.89
CA TRP A 132 -5.54 1.34 -16.87
C TRP A 132 -6.67 0.71 -16.04
N ASP A 133 -6.89 -0.59 -16.20
CA ASP A 133 -7.84 -1.34 -15.38
C ASP A 133 -7.49 -1.27 -13.90
N ASN A 134 -6.23 -1.53 -13.54
CA ASN A 134 -5.78 -1.46 -12.16
C ASN A 134 -6.00 -0.07 -11.56
N ILE A 135 -5.68 1.00 -12.30
CA ILE A 135 -5.91 2.38 -11.84
C ILE A 135 -7.41 2.61 -11.62
N PHE A 136 -8.24 2.28 -12.61
CA PHE A 136 -9.69 2.49 -12.53
C PHE A 136 -10.31 1.75 -11.36
N TRP A 137 -10.07 0.44 -11.23
CA TRP A 137 -10.65 -0.36 -10.16
C TRP A 137 -10.07 -0.01 -8.77
N SER A 138 -8.82 0.42 -8.70
CA SER A 138 -8.23 0.90 -7.43
C SER A 138 -8.88 2.21 -6.98
N LEU A 139 -9.13 3.15 -7.90
CA LEU A 139 -9.74 4.44 -7.57
C LEU A 139 -11.25 4.32 -7.34
N ILE A 140 -11.98 3.58 -8.17
CA ILE A 140 -13.44 3.51 -8.05
C ILE A 140 -13.88 2.52 -6.99
N SER A 141 -13.36 1.29 -7.02
CA SER A 141 -13.77 0.25 -6.07
C SER A 141 -12.97 0.33 -4.77
N GLY A 142 -11.63 0.22 -4.85
CA GLY A 142 -10.79 0.19 -3.65
C GLY A 142 -10.91 1.47 -2.82
N CYS A 143 -10.68 2.63 -3.44
CA CYS A 143 -10.78 3.93 -2.78
C CYS A 143 -12.24 4.26 -2.40
N GLY A 144 -13.22 3.91 -3.25
CA GLY A 144 -14.64 4.09 -2.93
C GLY A 144 -15.08 3.36 -1.65
N VAL A 145 -14.67 2.10 -1.48
CA VAL A 145 -14.95 1.32 -0.27
C VAL A 145 -14.23 1.93 0.94
N TRP A 146 -12.94 2.25 0.83
CA TRP A 146 -12.20 2.92 1.90
C TRP A 146 -12.86 4.23 2.34
N THR A 147 -13.18 5.10 1.39
CA THR A 147 -13.86 6.37 1.66
C THR A 147 -15.23 6.17 2.29
N THR A 148 -15.99 5.14 1.89
CA THR A 148 -17.29 4.85 2.50
C THR A 148 -17.15 4.50 3.98
N PHE A 149 -16.19 3.63 4.34
CA PHE A 149 -15.91 3.32 5.74
C PHE A 149 -15.50 4.56 6.53
N GLU A 150 -14.65 5.42 5.96
CA GLU A 150 -14.19 6.64 6.59
C GLU A 150 -15.33 7.64 6.81
N ILE A 151 -16.16 7.87 5.79
CA ILE A 151 -17.34 8.74 5.86
C ILE A 151 -18.31 8.27 6.95
N VAL A 152 -18.65 6.98 6.98
CA VAL A 152 -19.59 6.42 7.98
C VAL A 152 -19.00 6.55 9.38
N THR A 153 -17.71 6.24 9.55
CA THR A 153 -17.04 6.34 10.84
C THR A 153 -17.05 7.77 11.36
N TYR A 154 -16.71 8.74 10.51
CA TYR A 154 -16.72 10.15 10.89
C TYR A 154 -18.11 10.68 11.22
N TRP A 155 -19.12 10.30 10.42
CA TRP A 155 -20.49 10.67 10.70
C TRP A 155 -21.00 10.09 12.04
N MET A 156 -20.63 8.83 12.36
CA MET A 156 -20.97 8.23 13.65
C MET A 156 -20.22 8.85 14.84
N PHE A 157 -19.04 9.42 14.59
CA PHE A 157 -18.20 10.04 15.63
C PHE A 157 -18.59 11.50 15.94
N ALA A 158 -19.15 12.21 14.97
CA ALA A 158 -19.45 13.65 15.03
C ALA A 158 -20.72 14.00 15.83
#